data_AF-A0A1E3NJN0-F1
#
_entry.id   AF-A0A1E3NJN0-F1
#
_cell.length_a   1.000
_cell.length_b   1.000
_cell.length_c   1.000
_cell.angle_alpha   90.00
_cell.angle_beta   90.00
_cell.angle_gamma   90.00
#
_symmetry.space_group_name_H-M   'P 1'
#
loop_
_entity.id
_entity.type
_entity.pdbx_description
1 polymer ?
#
loop_
_entity_poly.entity_id
_entity_poly.type
_entity_poly.pdbx_seq_one_letter_code
_entity_poly.pdbx_strand_id
1 'polypeptide(L)'
;MFLFKAKGFDPDDFEAELKKVTNKISYNEKRLKKLKVQKKHYQKILLLYLTAGYVAYFSYVYYMEGKIKQPKVITTLILSPLAIGLLYYTVLTVYNYLINNKESYIEFLKAEHNEKLSTLKEKTNFDKTRDLLARFSDGEDLKAMEKEADDIRRKKLEYMQMIQDGEKGKILEDLQKQQHSNSGFYDHFLNALLGENELGPDKRYALICTNCLAHNGLAPPKKLPEEVKYVCPNCGFLNGTKDAKKGDPVDQNGTPPEVKAEKESSKGIE
;
A
#
# COMPACT_ATOMS: atom_id res chain seq x y z
N MET A 1 0.16 -23.78 -47.73
CA MET A 1 1.01 -23.92 -46.53
C MET A 1 0.87 -22.63 -45.73
N PHE A 2 -0.10 -22.57 -44.82
CA PHE A 2 -0.34 -21.37 -44.01
C PHE A 2 0.66 -21.33 -42.85
N LEU A 3 1.61 -20.40 -42.96
CA LEU A 3 2.56 -20.06 -41.92
C LEU A 3 1.82 -19.34 -40.78
N PHE A 4 1.28 -20.10 -39.83
CA PHE A 4 0.98 -19.57 -38.51
C PHE A 4 2.31 -19.24 -37.83
N LYS A 5 2.75 -18.00 -38.00
CA LYS A 5 3.82 -17.40 -37.20
C LYS A 5 3.33 -17.41 -35.75
N ALA A 6 3.80 -18.36 -34.95
CA ALA A 6 3.56 -18.38 -33.51
C ALA A 6 4.05 -17.04 -32.96
N LYS A 7 3.12 -16.19 -32.51
CA LYS A 7 3.48 -14.99 -31.74
C LYS A 7 4.21 -15.49 -30.49
N GLY A 8 5.45 -15.04 -30.31
CA GLY A 8 6.23 -15.33 -29.11
C GLY A 8 5.47 -14.89 -27.86
N PHE A 9 5.77 -15.55 -26.74
CA PHE A 9 5.28 -15.11 -25.44
C PHE A 9 5.91 -13.75 -25.11
N ASP A 10 5.10 -12.70 -25.04
CA ASP A 10 5.52 -11.35 -24.68
C ASP A 10 5.15 -11.07 -23.21
N PRO A 11 6.12 -11.07 -22.27
CA PRO A 11 5.85 -10.93 -20.84
C PRO A 11 5.13 -9.62 -20.47
N ASP A 12 5.42 -8.53 -21.17
CA ASP A 12 4.94 -7.19 -20.82
C ASP A 12 3.43 -7.03 -21.11
N ASP A 13 2.96 -7.64 -22.20
CA ASP A 13 1.54 -7.69 -22.55
C ASP A 13 0.72 -8.46 -21.49
N PHE A 14 1.26 -9.58 -21.00
CA PHE A 14 0.63 -10.36 -19.93
C PHE A 14 0.61 -9.60 -18.60
N GLU A 15 1.69 -8.90 -18.25
CA GLU A 15 1.73 -8.07 -17.05
C GLU A 15 0.66 -6.97 -17.12
N ALA A 16 0.56 -6.27 -18.26
CA ALA A 16 -0.44 -5.23 -18.46
C ALA A 16 -1.87 -5.77 -18.32
N GLU A 17 -2.14 -6.96 -18.88
CA GLU A 17 -3.46 -7.59 -18.78
C GLU A 17 -3.78 -8.04 -17.34
N LEU A 18 -2.83 -8.66 -16.64
CA LEU A 18 -2.98 -9.05 -15.24
C LEU A 18 -3.19 -7.84 -14.33
N LYS A 19 -2.47 -6.75 -14.57
CA LYS A 19 -2.64 -5.48 -13.86
C LYS A 19 -4.05 -4.91 -14.08
N LYS A 20 -4.57 -4.97 -15.31
CA LYS A 20 -5.93 -4.53 -15.63
C LYS A 20 -6.99 -5.34 -14.90
N VAL A 21 -6.87 -6.67 -14.87
CA VAL A 21 -7.81 -7.56 -14.15
C VAL A 21 -7.70 -7.33 -12.63
N THR A 22 -6.49 -7.25 -12.09
CA THR A 22 -6.25 -6.98 -10.66
C THR A 22 -6.86 -5.66 -10.21
N ASN A 23 -6.70 -4.60 -11.01
CA ASN A 23 -7.29 -3.29 -10.73
C ASN A 23 -8.83 -3.35 -10.74
N LYS A 24 -9.43 -4.10 -11.68
CA LYS A 24 -10.89 -4.33 -11.70
C LYS A 24 -11.35 -5.09 -10.46
N ILE A 25 -10.64 -6.11 -10.02
CA ILE A 25 -10.96 -6.88 -8.80
C ILE A 25 -10.91 -5.94 -7.59
N SER A 26 -9.79 -5.24 -7.38
CA SER A 26 -9.61 -4.31 -6.26
C SER A 26 -10.68 -3.21 -6.23
N TYR A 27 -10.99 -2.63 -7.39
CA TYR A 27 -12.04 -1.62 -7.52
C TYR A 27 -13.42 -2.16 -7.10
N ASN A 28 -13.80 -3.35 -7.59
CA ASN A 28 -15.09 -3.96 -7.27
C ASN A 28 -15.17 -4.45 -5.81
N GLU A 29 -14.08 -5.00 -5.26
CA GLU A 29 -14.00 -5.38 -3.85
C GLU A 29 -14.16 -4.17 -2.92
N LYS A 30 -13.57 -3.02 -3.28
CA LYS A 30 -13.77 -1.77 -2.53
C LYS A 30 -15.23 -1.32 -2.55
N ARG A 31 -15.90 -1.42 -3.70
CA ARG A 31 -17.34 -1.12 -3.81
C ARG A 31 -18.20 -2.10 -3.02
N LEU A 32 -17.87 -3.39 -3.05
CA LEU A 32 -18.55 -4.41 -2.27
C LEU A 32 -18.42 -4.15 -0.77
N LYS A 33 -17.20 -3.83 -0.28
CA LYS A 33 -16.98 -3.46 1.13
C LYS A 33 -17.82 -2.26 1.53
N LYS A 34 -17.87 -1.21 0.69
CA LYS A 34 -18.75 -0.05 0.93
C LYS A 34 -20.22 -0.44 1.02
N LEU A 35 -20.73 -1.26 0.11
CA LEU A 35 -22.12 -1.73 0.13
C LEU A 35 -22.43 -2.56 1.39
N LYS A 36 -21.53 -3.45 1.80
CA LYS A 36 -21.68 -4.25 3.04
C LYS A 36 -21.73 -3.39 4.29
N VAL A 37 -20.87 -2.37 4.37
CA VAL A 37 -20.84 -1.41 5.49
C VAL A 37 -22.13 -0.58 5.51
N GLN A 38 -22.53 -0.05 4.35
CA GLN A 38 -23.77 0.71 4.20
C GLN A 38 -24.98 -0.13 4.60
N LYS A 39 -25.09 -1.39 4.16
CA LYS A 39 -26.17 -2.30 4.57
C LYS A 39 -26.28 -2.39 6.09
N LYS A 40 -25.18 -2.63 6.82
CA LYS A 40 -25.20 -2.71 8.29
C LYS A 40 -25.68 -1.41 8.94
N HIS A 41 -25.27 -0.27 8.38
CA HIS A 41 -25.70 1.04 8.86
C HIS A 41 -27.20 1.26 8.61
N TYR A 42 -27.68 1.02 7.38
CA TYR A 42 -29.10 1.14 7.02
C TYR A 42 -29.99 0.16 7.79
N GLN A 43 -29.54 -1.07 8.06
CA GLN A 43 -30.29 -2.05 8.85
C GLN A 43 -30.62 -1.52 10.25
N LYS A 44 -29.62 -0.96 10.94
CA LYS A 44 -29.80 -0.41 12.29
C LYS A 44 -30.66 0.85 12.27
N ILE A 45 -30.39 1.74 11.32
CA ILE A 45 -31.14 3.00 11.15
C ILE A 45 -32.60 2.73 10.85
N LEU A 46 -32.89 1.91 9.83
CA LEU A 46 -34.24 1.63 9.39
C LEU A 46 -35.05 0.94 10.48
N LEU A 47 -34.45 0.02 11.23
CA LEU A 47 -35.10 -0.59 12.40
C LEU A 47 -35.47 0.48 13.45
N LEU A 48 -34.55 1.40 13.76
CA LEU A 48 -34.78 2.49 14.72
C LEU A 48 -35.92 3.42 14.27
N TYR A 49 -35.95 3.82 12.99
CA TYR A 49 -37.02 4.68 12.46
C TYR A 49 -38.38 3.99 12.44
N LEU A 50 -38.43 2.70 12.07
CA LEU A 50 -39.68 1.92 12.05
C LEU A 50 -40.25 1.71 13.46
N THR A 51 -39.39 1.42 14.44
CA THR A 51 -39.84 1.27 15.84
C THR A 51 -40.29 2.61 16.43
N ALA A 52 -39.53 3.69 16.20
CA ALA A 52 -39.91 5.03 16.65
C ALA A 52 -41.24 5.51 16.02
N GLY A 53 -41.41 5.28 14.71
CA GLY A 53 -42.66 5.60 14.01
C GLY A 53 -43.86 4.81 14.52
N TYR A 54 -43.67 3.53 14.83
CA TYR A 54 -44.72 2.70 15.44
C TYR A 54 -45.11 3.18 16.84
N VAL A 55 -44.13 3.54 17.69
CA VAL A 55 -44.40 4.10 19.03
C VAL A 55 -45.14 5.44 18.92
N ALA A 56 -44.73 6.31 17.99
CA ALA A 56 -45.43 7.57 17.75
C ALA A 56 -46.89 7.34 17.28
N TYR A 57 -47.11 6.42 16.33
CA TYR A 57 -48.45 6.04 15.88
C TYR A 57 -49.31 5.47 17.01
N PHE A 58 -48.77 4.55 17.81
CA PHE A 58 -49.44 3.99 18.97
C PHE A 58 -49.81 5.08 19.99
N SER A 59 -48.89 6.01 20.26
CA SER A 59 -49.11 7.13 21.18
C SER A 59 -50.20 8.10 20.68
N TYR A 60 -50.25 8.36 19.38
CA TYR A 60 -51.28 9.19 18.75
C TYR A 60 -52.67 8.57 18.88
N VAL A 61 -52.80 7.28 18.57
CA VAL A 61 -54.06 6.53 18.71
C VAL A 61 -54.53 6.53 20.17
N TYR A 62 -53.61 6.35 21.11
CA TYR A 62 -53.91 6.38 22.55
C TYR A 62 -54.48 7.74 23.01
N TYR A 63 -53.88 8.85 22.56
CA TYR A 63 -54.27 10.20 22.98
C TYR A 63 -55.53 10.71 22.29
N MET A 64 -55.68 10.47 20.99
CA MET A 64 -56.77 11.04 20.18
C MET A 64 -58.05 10.21 20.18
N GLU A 65 -57.96 8.87 20.14
CA GLU A 65 -59.16 8.06 19.91
C GLU A 65 -59.85 7.61 21.19
N GLY A 66 -59.16 7.57 22.35
CA GLY A 66 -59.71 7.33 23.70
C GLY A 66 -60.52 6.04 23.89
N LYS A 67 -60.81 5.29 22.82
CA LYS A 67 -61.72 4.16 22.73
C LYS A 67 -61.04 3.03 21.96
N ILE A 68 -59.99 2.47 22.58
CA ILE A 68 -59.19 1.33 22.09
C ILE A 68 -60.06 0.10 21.75
N LYS A 69 -61.29 0.03 22.29
CA LYS A 69 -62.22 -1.10 22.12
C LYS A 69 -62.91 -1.16 20.74
N GLN A 70 -62.78 -0.13 19.90
CA GLN A 70 -63.36 -0.18 18.55
C GLN A 70 -62.64 -1.22 17.68
N PRO A 71 -63.35 -2.15 17.02
CA PRO A 71 -62.71 -3.22 16.25
C PRO A 71 -61.82 -2.69 15.13
N LYS A 72 -62.16 -1.53 14.55
CA LYS A 72 -61.36 -0.87 13.50
C LYS A 72 -59.98 -0.40 13.98
N VAL A 73 -59.85 0.02 15.24
CA VAL A 73 -58.59 0.48 15.81
C VAL A 73 -57.69 -0.73 16.13
N ILE A 74 -58.29 -1.82 16.59
CA ILE A 74 -57.60 -3.08 16.85
C ILE A 74 -57.04 -3.65 15.54
N THR A 75 -57.81 -3.63 14.44
CA THR A 75 -57.33 -4.14 13.14
C THR A 75 -56.17 -3.35 12.58
N THR A 76 -56.18 -2.01 12.66
CA THR A 76 -55.06 -1.19 12.16
C THR A 76 -53.79 -1.38 12.99
N LEU A 77 -53.93 -1.59 14.30
CA LEU A 77 -52.82 -1.81 15.23
C LEU A 77 -52.11 -3.14 14.99
N ILE A 78 -52.84 -4.19 14.56
CA ILE A 78 -52.25 -5.49 14.17
C ILE A 78 -51.66 -5.43 12.76
N LEU A 79 -52.29 -4.69 11.84
CA LEU A 79 -51.84 -4.59 10.45
C LEU A 79 -50.53 -3.79 10.31
N SER A 80 -50.35 -2.75 11.12
CA SER A 80 -49.16 -1.89 11.11
C SER A 80 -47.84 -2.65 11.31
N PRO A 81 -47.63 -3.46 12.37
CA PRO A 81 -46.37 -4.19 12.57
C PRO A 81 -46.12 -5.22 11.47
N LEU A 82 -47.18 -5.81 10.90
CA LEU A 82 -47.08 -6.74 9.79
C LEU A 82 -46.59 -6.03 8.51
N ALA A 83 -47.15 -4.85 8.20
CA ALA A 83 -46.71 -4.02 7.08
C ALA A 83 -45.25 -3.53 7.26
N ILE A 84 -44.89 -3.11 8.47
CA ILE A 84 -43.51 -2.72 8.84
C ILE A 84 -42.54 -3.89 8.64
N GLY A 85 -42.90 -5.09 9.11
CA GLY A 85 -42.09 -6.29 8.94
C GLY A 85 -41.90 -6.69 7.48
N LEU A 86 -42.94 -6.57 6.67
CA LEU A 86 -42.88 -6.82 5.22
C LEU A 86 -41.97 -5.79 4.52
N LEU A 87 -42.10 -4.51 4.86
CA LEU A 87 -41.23 -3.45 4.33
C LEU A 87 -39.76 -3.67 4.74
N TYR A 88 -39.51 -4.06 5.99
CA TYR A 88 -38.17 -4.44 6.46
C TYR A 88 -37.60 -5.63 5.67
N TYR A 89 -38.39 -6.70 5.52
CA TYR A 89 -37.98 -7.91 4.82
C TYR A 89 -37.66 -7.66 3.34
N THR A 90 -38.49 -6.88 2.63
CA THR A 90 -38.27 -6.55 1.22
C THR A 90 -36.97 -5.77 1.03
N VAL A 91 -36.71 -4.74 1.84
CA VAL A 91 -35.46 -3.97 1.78
C VAL A 91 -34.24 -4.86 2.03
N LEU A 92 -34.28 -5.72 3.04
CA LEU A 92 -33.19 -6.66 3.33
C LEU A 92 -32.90 -7.60 2.16
N THR A 93 -33.95 -8.14 1.56
CA THR A 93 -33.84 -9.10 0.47
C THR A 93 -33.22 -8.46 -0.77
N VAL A 94 -33.62 -7.23 -1.10
CA VAL A 94 -33.02 -6.46 -2.20
C VAL A 94 -31.52 -6.21 -1.96
N TYR A 95 -31.13 -5.77 -0.76
CA TYR A 95 -29.71 -5.57 -0.45
C TYR A 95 -28.90 -6.87 -0.49
N ASN A 96 -29.46 -7.98 -0.01
CA ASN A 96 -28.83 -9.30 -0.11
C ASN A 96 -28.64 -9.71 -1.57
N TYR A 97 -29.66 -9.54 -2.40
CA TYR A 97 -29.59 -9.87 -3.82
C TYR A 97 -28.52 -9.05 -4.55
N LEU A 98 -28.45 -7.73 -4.30
CA LEU A 98 -27.44 -6.86 -4.88
C LEU A 98 -26.01 -7.23 -4.44
N ILE A 99 -25.82 -7.58 -3.16
CA ILE A 99 -24.52 -8.01 -2.63
C ILE A 99 -24.10 -9.32 -3.29
N ASN A 100 -24.98 -10.32 -3.32
CA ASN A 100 -24.69 -11.63 -3.89
C ASN A 100 -24.33 -11.51 -5.38
N ASN A 101 -25.08 -10.72 -6.16
CA ASN A 101 -24.77 -10.48 -7.56
C ASN A 101 -23.37 -9.86 -7.77
N LYS A 102 -22.96 -8.93 -6.89
CA LYS A 102 -21.63 -8.33 -6.94
C LYS A 102 -20.53 -9.29 -6.46
N GLU A 103 -20.81 -10.14 -5.48
CA GLU A 103 -19.89 -11.19 -5.03
C GLU A 103 -19.63 -12.19 -6.15
N SER A 104 -20.67 -12.72 -6.78
CA SER A 104 -20.53 -13.66 -7.90
C SER A 104 -19.75 -13.05 -9.07
N TYR A 105 -19.94 -11.76 -9.36
CA TYR A 105 -19.15 -11.07 -10.39
C TYR A 105 -17.66 -10.97 -10.04
N ILE A 106 -17.32 -10.74 -8.77
CA ILE A 106 -15.92 -10.70 -8.30
C ILE A 106 -15.30 -12.10 -8.35
N GLU A 107 -16.05 -13.13 -7.97
CA GLU A 107 -15.62 -14.53 -8.08
C GLU A 107 -15.32 -14.91 -9.53
N PHE A 108 -16.18 -14.49 -10.47
CA PHE A 108 -15.93 -14.67 -11.90
C PHE A 108 -14.61 -14.00 -12.34
N LEU A 109 -14.36 -12.75 -11.94
CA LEU A 109 -13.10 -12.06 -12.26
C LEU A 109 -11.87 -12.76 -11.63
N LYS A 110 -12.01 -13.32 -10.44
CA LYS A 110 -10.94 -14.10 -9.78
C LYS A 110 -10.69 -15.42 -10.51
N ALA A 111 -11.74 -16.08 -10.98
CA ALA A 111 -11.61 -17.28 -11.81
C ALA A 111 -10.86 -16.96 -13.11
N GLU A 112 -11.25 -15.90 -13.82
CA GLU A 112 -10.56 -15.44 -15.04
C GLU A 112 -9.07 -15.13 -14.77
N HIS A 113 -8.78 -14.46 -13.65
CA HIS A 113 -7.39 -14.19 -13.24
C HIS A 113 -6.59 -15.47 -12.98
N ASN A 114 -7.17 -16.43 -12.27
CA ASN A 114 -6.49 -17.70 -11.94
C ASN A 114 -6.26 -18.56 -13.18
N GLU A 115 -7.21 -18.57 -14.12
CA GLU A 115 -7.08 -19.24 -15.41
C GLU A 115 -5.92 -18.65 -16.23
N LYS A 116 -5.84 -17.32 -16.33
CA LYS A 116 -4.71 -16.66 -17.00
C LYS A 116 -3.39 -17.00 -16.32
N LEU A 117 -3.36 -17.04 -14.99
CA LEU A 117 -2.15 -17.42 -14.24
C LEU A 117 -1.74 -18.88 -14.51
N SER A 118 -2.69 -19.82 -14.67
CA SER A 118 -2.34 -21.19 -15.04
C SER A 118 -1.76 -21.29 -16.45
N THR A 119 -2.30 -20.52 -17.41
CA THR A 119 -1.73 -20.49 -18.77
C THR A 119 -0.30 -19.94 -18.77
N LEU A 120 0.00 -18.98 -17.89
CA LEU A 120 1.35 -18.46 -17.70
C LEU A 120 2.27 -19.55 -17.15
N LYS A 121 1.89 -20.22 -16.05
CA LYS A 121 2.68 -21.29 -15.43
C LYS A 121 3.01 -22.43 -16.38
N GLU A 122 2.05 -22.79 -17.24
CA GLU A 122 2.23 -23.82 -18.25
C GLU A 122 3.24 -23.37 -19.31
N LYS A 123 3.06 -22.18 -19.90
CA LYS A 123 3.97 -21.63 -20.92
C LYS A 123 5.39 -21.46 -20.41
N THR A 124 5.56 -21.05 -19.15
CA THR A 124 6.88 -20.86 -18.54
C THR A 124 7.46 -22.15 -17.94
N ASN A 125 6.79 -23.30 -18.10
CA ASN A 125 7.13 -24.57 -17.45
C ASN A 125 7.42 -24.41 -15.95
N PHE A 126 6.74 -23.47 -15.28
CA PHE A 126 7.06 -23.04 -13.92
C PHE A 126 6.98 -24.20 -12.93
N ASP A 127 5.89 -24.97 -12.98
CA ASP A 127 5.67 -26.08 -12.05
C ASP A 127 6.67 -27.22 -12.26
N LYS A 128 7.11 -27.48 -13.50
CA LYS A 128 8.14 -28.49 -13.79
C LYS A 128 9.50 -28.05 -13.25
N THR A 129 9.86 -26.78 -13.43
CA THR A 129 11.11 -26.22 -12.89
C THR A 129 11.10 -26.20 -11.37
N ARG A 130 9.97 -25.84 -10.75
CA ARG A 130 9.79 -25.87 -9.29
C ARG A 130 9.86 -27.31 -8.75
N ASP A 131 9.21 -28.27 -9.39
CA ASP A 131 9.24 -29.68 -8.98
C ASP A 131 10.64 -30.27 -9.13
N LEU A 132 11.36 -29.92 -10.20
CA LEU A 132 12.77 -30.29 -10.36
C LEU A 132 13.62 -29.71 -9.23
N LEU A 133 13.53 -28.39 -9.01
CA LEU A 133 14.21 -27.73 -7.89
C LEU A 133 13.85 -28.40 -6.56
N ALA A 134 12.57 -28.74 -6.35
CA ALA A 134 12.12 -29.38 -5.12
C ALA A 134 12.73 -30.77 -4.88
N ARG A 135 13.07 -31.50 -5.96
CA ARG A 135 13.70 -32.83 -5.89
C ARG A 135 15.23 -32.75 -5.75
N PHE A 136 15.84 -31.65 -6.17
CA PHE A 136 17.30 -31.49 -6.24
C PHE A 136 17.87 -30.50 -5.22
N SER A 137 17.06 -29.62 -4.63
CA SER A 137 17.44 -28.85 -3.44
C SER A 137 17.26 -29.76 -2.23
N ASP A 138 18.30 -29.91 -1.41
CA ASP A 138 18.20 -30.64 -0.14
C ASP A 138 16.99 -30.12 0.66
N GLY A 139 16.21 -31.05 1.23
CA GLY A 139 14.90 -30.74 1.82
C GLY A 139 14.91 -29.73 2.98
N GLU A 140 16.08 -29.27 3.41
CA GLU A 140 16.26 -28.16 4.36
C GLU A 140 16.00 -26.79 3.71
N ASP A 141 16.46 -26.54 2.48
CA ASP A 141 16.33 -25.23 1.82
C ASP A 141 14.88 -24.91 1.43
N LEU A 142 14.11 -25.93 0.99
CA LEU A 142 12.67 -25.78 0.73
C LEU A 142 11.89 -25.43 2.00
N LYS A 143 12.20 -26.11 3.11
CA LYS A 143 11.54 -25.86 4.39
C LYS A 143 11.91 -24.48 4.94
N ALA A 144 13.14 -24.03 4.71
CA ALA A 144 13.56 -22.67 5.05
C ALA A 144 12.78 -21.62 4.25
N MET A 145 12.65 -21.79 2.93
CA MET A 145 11.88 -20.89 2.07
C MET A 145 10.37 -20.88 2.38
N GLU A 146 9.78 -22.05 2.68
CA GLU A 146 8.36 -22.15 3.05
C GLU A 146 8.09 -21.45 4.38
N LYS A 147 8.98 -21.63 5.36
CA LYS A 147 8.92 -20.93 6.65
C LYS A 147 9.04 -19.42 6.49
N GLU A 148 9.93 -18.95 5.62
CA GLU A 148 10.08 -17.52 5.31
C GLU A 148 8.82 -16.96 4.62
N ALA A 149 8.23 -17.70 3.67
CA ALA A 149 6.98 -17.30 3.01
C ALA A 149 5.78 -17.25 3.97
N ASP A 150 5.75 -18.13 4.98
CA ASP A 150 4.77 -18.11 6.05
C ASP A 150 5.00 -16.93 7.02
N ASP A 151 6.24 -16.61 7.34
CA ASP A 151 6.61 -15.43 8.15
C ASP A 151 6.23 -14.12 7.47
N ILE A 152 6.47 -14.01 6.16
CA ILE A 152 6.04 -12.86 5.35
C ILE A 152 4.51 -12.75 5.34
N ARG A 153 3.80 -13.87 5.21
CA ARG A 153 2.31 -13.89 5.26
C ARG A 153 1.79 -13.41 6.61
N ARG A 154 2.39 -13.86 7.72
CA ARG A 154 2.03 -13.42 9.07
C ARG A 154 2.24 -11.92 9.25
N LYS A 155 3.43 -11.41 8.92
CA LYS A 155 3.74 -9.97 9.00
C LYS A 155 2.76 -9.14 8.16
N LYS A 156 2.40 -9.62 6.96
CA LYS A 156 1.42 -8.95 6.10
C LYS A 156 0.02 -8.90 6.70
N LEU A 157 -0.42 -9.97 7.38
CA LEU A 157 -1.70 -10.02 8.08
C LEU A 157 -1.72 -9.05 9.26
N GLU A 158 -0.67 -9.07 10.06
CA GLU A 158 -0.48 -8.16 11.20
C GLU A 158 -0.50 -6.69 10.74
N TYR A 159 0.23 -6.37 9.67
CA TYR A 159 0.24 -5.05 9.06
C TYR A 159 -1.13 -4.63 8.51
N MET A 160 -1.86 -5.54 7.87
CA MET A 160 -3.21 -5.26 7.37
C MET A 160 -4.20 -4.98 8.51
N GLN A 161 -4.02 -5.65 9.64
CA GLN A 161 -4.80 -5.45 10.85
C GLN A 161 -4.50 -4.08 11.48
N MET A 162 -3.23 -3.69 11.56
CA MET A 162 -2.81 -2.35 12.02
C MET A 162 -3.38 -1.20 11.16
N ILE A 163 -3.43 -1.36 9.82
CA ILE A 163 -4.09 -0.37 8.94
C ILE A 163 -5.58 -0.23 9.27
N GLN A 164 -6.21 -1.35 9.62
CA GLN A 164 -7.64 -1.41 9.90
C GLN A 164 -7.98 -0.75 11.23
N ASP A 165 -7.06 -0.79 12.21
CA ASP A 165 -7.19 -0.19 13.53
C ASP A 165 -6.86 1.32 13.56
N GLY A 166 -6.40 1.88 12.42
CA GLY A 166 -6.28 3.33 12.23
C GLY A 166 -4.97 3.97 12.71
N GLU A 167 -3.96 3.19 13.08
CA GLU A 167 -2.61 3.66 13.42
C GLU A 167 -1.80 3.99 12.15
N LYS A 168 -2.20 5.04 11.42
CA LYS A 168 -1.56 5.44 10.15
C LYS A 168 -0.12 5.98 10.30
N GLY A 169 0.34 6.29 11.51
CA GLY A 169 1.59 7.03 11.75
C GLY A 169 2.86 6.19 11.64
N LYS A 170 2.94 5.04 12.32
CA LYS A 170 4.16 4.20 12.39
C LYS A 170 4.49 3.49 11.07
N ILE A 171 3.44 3.16 10.33
CA ILE A 171 3.47 2.45 9.06
C ILE A 171 4.31 3.19 7.99
N LEU A 172 4.22 4.52 7.95
CA LEU A 172 4.91 5.33 6.94
C LEU A 172 6.43 5.35 7.19
N GLU A 173 6.84 5.30 8.45
CA GLU A 173 8.25 5.34 8.86
C GLU A 173 8.96 4.00 8.60
N ASP A 174 8.25 2.88 8.80
CA ASP A 174 8.80 1.53 8.56
C ASP A 174 8.84 1.16 7.07
N LEU A 175 7.86 1.60 6.27
CA LEU A 175 7.89 1.41 4.80
C LEU A 175 9.05 2.16 4.16
N GLN A 176 9.35 3.38 4.64
CA GLN A 176 10.42 4.20 4.12
C GLN A 176 11.81 3.59 4.37
N LYS A 177 11.96 2.76 5.41
CA LYS A 177 13.23 2.03 5.70
C LYS A 177 13.44 0.78 4.85
N GLN A 178 12.38 0.11 4.36
CA GLN A 178 12.50 -1.11 3.55
C GLN A 178 12.62 -0.86 2.04
N GLN A 179 12.35 0.34 1.55
CA GLN A 179 12.16 0.61 0.11
C GLN A 179 13.46 0.78 -0.71
N HIS A 180 14.64 0.51 -0.16
CA HIS A 180 15.92 0.79 -0.84
C HIS A 180 16.43 -0.29 -1.82
N SER A 181 15.64 -1.31 -2.17
CA SER A 181 16.11 -2.33 -3.13
C SER A 181 15.17 -2.68 -4.30
N ASN A 182 14.00 -2.06 -4.44
CA ASN A 182 13.21 -2.23 -5.66
C ASN A 182 12.09 -1.19 -5.79
N SER A 183 12.10 -0.36 -6.86
CA SER A 183 10.92 0.09 -7.63
C SER A 183 11.04 1.50 -8.26
N GLY A 184 11.25 1.56 -9.58
CA GLY A 184 11.15 2.82 -10.33
C GLY A 184 9.70 3.29 -10.59
N PHE A 185 8.72 2.38 -10.59
CA PHE A 185 7.32 2.69 -10.94
C PHE A 185 6.45 3.07 -9.73
N TYR A 186 6.63 2.39 -8.59
CA TYR A 186 5.84 2.67 -7.39
C TYR A 186 6.19 4.04 -6.81
N ASP A 187 7.46 4.43 -6.87
CA ASP A 187 7.92 5.74 -6.43
C ASP A 187 7.27 6.87 -7.24
N HIS A 188 7.14 6.71 -8.56
CA HIS A 188 6.51 7.73 -9.40
C HIS A 188 5.00 7.88 -9.14
N PHE A 189 4.30 6.75 -8.93
CA PHE A 189 2.88 6.77 -8.59
C PHE A 189 2.63 7.38 -7.21
N LEU A 190 3.50 7.11 -6.23
CA LEU A 190 3.41 7.70 -4.90
C LEU A 190 3.75 9.20 -4.91
N ASN A 191 4.77 9.61 -5.66
CA ASN A 191 5.15 11.03 -5.81
C ASN A 191 4.08 11.85 -6.53
N ALA A 192 3.40 11.29 -7.53
CA ALA A 192 2.29 11.96 -8.22
C ALA A 192 1.03 12.10 -7.35
N LEU A 193 0.81 11.18 -6.40
CA LEU A 193 -0.35 11.21 -5.51
C LEU A 193 -0.13 12.10 -4.27
N LEU A 194 1.10 12.19 -3.79
CA LEU A 194 1.46 12.87 -2.54
C LEU A 194 2.04 14.29 -2.74
N GLY A 195 2.37 14.66 -3.98
CA GLY A 195 3.08 15.91 -4.29
C GLY A 195 4.58 15.76 -4.06
N GLU A 196 5.39 16.45 -4.86
CA GLU A 196 6.84 16.34 -4.79
C GLU A 196 7.37 16.79 -3.43
N ASN A 197 8.01 15.89 -2.69
CA ASN A 197 8.70 16.25 -1.45
C ASN A 197 9.88 17.19 -1.77
N GLU A 198 9.78 18.47 -1.41
CA GLU A 198 10.84 19.47 -1.65
C GLU A 198 12.18 19.15 -0.95
N LEU A 199 12.21 18.14 -0.07
CA LEU A 199 13.39 17.70 0.69
C LEU A 199 13.95 16.33 0.25
N GLY A 200 13.45 15.76 -0.85
CA GLY A 200 13.88 14.45 -1.37
C GLY A 200 15.37 14.38 -1.76
N PRO A 201 15.99 13.19 -1.75
CA PRO A 201 17.38 12.98 -2.12
C PRO A 201 17.69 13.44 -3.56
N ASP A 202 16.72 13.38 -4.47
CA ASP A 202 16.85 13.76 -5.88
C ASP A 202 17.01 15.28 -6.11
N LYS A 203 16.66 16.10 -5.11
CA LYS A 203 16.82 17.57 -5.14
C LYS A 203 18.08 18.03 -4.40
N ARG A 204 18.97 17.11 -4.02
CA ARG A 204 20.24 17.40 -3.35
C ARG A 204 21.40 17.30 -4.33
N TYR A 205 22.30 18.27 -4.28
CA TYR A 205 23.49 18.27 -5.12
C TYR A 205 24.54 17.31 -4.56
N ALA A 206 25.27 16.63 -5.44
CA ALA A 206 26.42 15.83 -5.04
C ALA A 206 27.58 16.73 -4.57
N LEU A 207 28.27 16.31 -3.50
CA LEU A 207 29.51 16.90 -3.03
C LEU A 207 30.67 16.24 -3.76
N ILE A 208 31.14 16.89 -4.82
CA ILE A 208 32.26 16.44 -5.63
C ILE A 208 33.51 17.21 -5.22
N CYS A 209 34.63 16.52 -5.02
CA CYS A 209 35.88 17.19 -4.64
C CYS A 209 36.47 17.91 -5.86
N THR A 210 36.86 19.17 -5.72
CA THR A 210 37.44 19.94 -6.83
C THR A 210 38.86 19.50 -7.19
N ASN A 211 39.58 18.85 -6.27
CA ASN A 211 40.95 18.40 -6.49
C ASN A 211 41.02 17.01 -7.15
N CYS A 212 40.28 16.02 -6.62
CA CYS A 212 40.35 14.63 -7.11
C CYS A 212 39.05 14.12 -7.77
N LEU A 213 38.01 14.96 -7.85
CA LEU A 213 36.70 14.63 -8.45
C LEU A 213 35.97 13.45 -7.81
N ALA A 214 36.42 12.98 -6.64
CA ALA A 214 35.72 11.94 -5.89
C ALA A 214 34.36 12.43 -5.39
N HIS A 215 33.36 11.56 -5.45
CA HIS A 215 32.02 11.78 -4.91
C HIS A 215 32.01 11.50 -3.40
N ASN A 216 31.71 12.52 -2.59
CA ASN A 216 31.78 12.46 -1.13
C ASN A 216 30.40 12.53 -0.46
N GLY A 217 29.34 12.19 -1.20
CA GLY A 217 27.96 12.16 -0.72
C GLY A 217 27.10 13.32 -1.23
N LEU A 218 25.97 13.56 -0.57
CA LEU A 218 24.99 14.59 -0.95
C LEU A 218 25.06 15.81 -0.04
N ALA A 219 24.88 16.99 -0.62
CA ALA A 219 24.79 18.25 0.10
C ALA A 219 23.56 18.27 1.03
N PRO A 220 23.64 18.95 2.19
CA PRO A 220 22.49 19.19 3.05
C PRO A 220 21.36 19.89 2.29
N PRO A 221 20.09 19.64 2.65
CA PRO A 221 18.96 20.26 1.96
C PRO A 221 19.05 21.79 2.00
N LYS A 222 18.74 22.44 0.87
CA LYS A 222 18.74 23.90 0.67
C LYS A 222 20.11 24.59 0.72
N LYS A 223 21.23 23.86 0.69
CA LYS A 223 22.58 24.45 0.53
C LYS A 223 23.18 24.08 -0.82
N LEU A 224 23.88 25.03 -1.44
CA LEU A 224 24.64 24.77 -2.65
C LEU A 224 25.92 23.98 -2.32
N PRO A 225 26.39 23.12 -3.23
CA PRO A 225 27.56 22.27 -2.98
C PRO A 225 28.84 23.08 -2.69
N GLU A 226 28.94 24.30 -3.20
CA GLU A 226 30.06 25.23 -2.98
C GLU A 226 30.11 25.83 -1.58
N GLU A 227 28.99 25.81 -0.85
CA GLU A 227 28.88 26.38 0.50
C GLU A 227 29.17 25.36 1.60
N VAL A 228 29.25 24.10 1.23
CA VAL A 228 29.47 23.00 2.16
C VAL A 228 30.97 22.78 2.31
N LYS A 229 31.49 23.13 3.49
CA LYS A 229 32.89 22.88 3.85
C LYS A 229 33.08 21.42 4.25
N TYR A 230 33.92 20.70 3.51
CA TYR A 230 34.26 19.31 3.85
C TYR A 230 35.66 18.93 3.38
N VAL A 231 36.32 18.06 4.13
CA VAL A 231 37.61 17.48 3.75
C VAL A 231 37.35 16.19 2.97
N CYS A 232 37.93 16.07 1.78
CA CYS A 232 37.75 14.87 0.97
C CYS A 232 38.51 13.69 1.59
N PRO A 233 37.85 12.56 1.93
CA PRO A 233 38.51 11.37 2.45
C PRO A 233 39.47 10.69 1.45
N ASN A 234 39.31 10.96 0.15
CA ASN A 234 40.16 10.35 -0.88
C ASN A 234 41.51 11.07 -1.05
N CYS A 235 41.56 12.40 -0.93
CA CYS A 235 42.80 13.18 -1.18
C CYS A 235 43.14 14.20 -0.10
N GLY A 236 42.32 14.34 0.95
CA GLY A 236 42.53 15.29 2.05
C GLY A 236 42.25 16.75 1.70
N PHE A 237 41.78 17.06 0.49
CA PHE A 237 41.53 18.45 0.07
C PHE A 237 40.29 19.04 0.76
N LEU A 238 40.39 20.27 1.27
CA LEU A 238 39.27 21.01 1.88
C LEU A 238 38.45 21.72 0.79
N ASN A 239 37.26 21.20 0.52
CA ASN A 239 36.29 21.78 -0.43
C ASN A 239 35.35 22.75 0.30
N GLY A 240 34.80 23.74 -0.42
CA GLY A 240 33.84 24.71 0.10
C GLY A 240 34.47 26.07 0.41
N THR A 241 34.60 26.92 -0.61
CA THR A 241 35.31 28.21 -0.52
C THR A 241 34.54 29.31 -1.21
N LYS A 242 33.49 29.82 -0.56
CA LYS A 242 33.27 31.28 -0.62
C LYS A 242 34.12 31.84 0.53
N ASP A 243 35.28 32.47 0.29
CA ASP A 243 35.61 33.34 -0.84
C ASP A 243 36.81 32.85 -1.68
N ALA A 244 36.56 32.18 -2.80
CA ALA A 244 37.55 32.02 -3.87
C ALA A 244 37.01 32.68 -5.14
N LYS A 245 37.39 33.96 -5.32
CA LYS A 245 37.33 34.63 -6.61
C LYS A 245 38.15 33.84 -7.64
N LYS A 246 37.66 33.90 -8.88
CA LYS A 246 38.29 33.39 -10.11
C LYS A 246 39.82 33.49 -10.10
N GLY A 247 40.42 32.38 -10.48
CA GLY A 247 41.57 32.28 -11.38
C GLY A 247 42.89 32.77 -10.82
N ASP A 248 43.81 31.83 -10.57
CA ASP A 248 45.22 31.93 -10.96
C ASP A 248 45.83 30.51 -10.98
N PRO A 249 46.81 30.23 -11.85
CA PRO A 249 47.37 28.90 -12.01
C PRO A 249 48.36 28.57 -10.89
N VAL A 250 48.26 27.35 -10.33
CA VAL A 250 49.16 26.83 -9.31
C VAL A 250 50.44 26.32 -9.96
N ASP A 251 51.57 26.86 -9.51
CA ASP A 251 52.92 26.45 -9.89
C ASP A 251 53.28 25.10 -9.23
N GLN A 252 54.05 24.30 -9.96
CA GLN A 252 54.42 22.94 -9.61
C GLN A 252 55.55 22.96 -8.58
N ASN A 253 55.35 22.34 -7.42
CA ASN A 253 56.37 21.52 -6.74
C ASN A 253 55.74 20.85 -5.52
N GLY A 254 55.59 19.53 -5.61
CA GLY A 254 55.01 18.70 -4.57
C GLY A 254 56.01 18.34 -3.48
N THR A 255 55.60 18.56 -2.23
CA THR A 255 56.07 17.77 -1.09
C THR A 255 54.99 17.74 -0.01
N PRO A 256 54.57 16.56 0.51
CA PRO A 256 53.64 16.48 1.64
C PRO A 256 54.36 16.74 2.98
N PRO A 257 53.79 17.51 3.93
CA PRO A 257 54.26 17.51 5.30
C PRO A 257 53.72 16.33 6.10
N GLU A 258 54.63 15.72 6.85
CA GLU A 258 54.52 14.52 7.69
C GLU A 258 53.63 14.76 8.94
N VAL A 259 52.70 13.85 9.21
CA VAL A 259 51.74 13.94 10.33
C VAL A 259 52.30 13.25 11.58
N LYS A 260 52.50 13.98 12.67
CA LYS A 260 52.77 13.42 14.01
C LYS A 260 51.46 13.06 14.70
N ALA A 261 51.38 11.82 15.19
CA ALA A 261 50.28 11.30 16.00
C ALA A 261 50.46 11.67 17.48
N GLU A 262 49.45 12.29 18.09
CA GLU A 262 49.33 12.41 19.55
C GLU A 262 48.39 11.33 20.10
N LYS A 263 48.86 10.64 21.14
CA LYS A 263 48.14 9.63 21.93
C LYS A 263 47.36 10.32 23.05
N GLU A 264 46.06 10.06 23.16
CA GLU A 264 45.29 10.42 24.35
C GLU A 264 45.51 9.42 25.48
N SER A 265 45.82 9.97 26.65
CA SER A 265 46.08 9.29 27.92
C SER A 265 44.79 9.13 28.72
N SER A 266 44.54 7.89 29.12
CA SER A 266 43.56 7.47 30.12
C SER A 266 43.89 8.05 31.51
N LYS A 267 42.93 8.74 32.13
CA LYS A 267 42.91 9.01 33.58
C LYS A 267 41.65 8.39 34.18
N GLY A 268 41.87 7.44 35.09
CA GLY A 268 40.85 6.83 35.92
C GLY A 268 40.29 7.81 36.96
N ILE A 269 39.07 7.52 37.40
CA ILE A 269 38.42 8.10 38.56
C ILE A 269 38.06 6.93 39.48
N GLU A 270 38.26 7.20 40.76
CA GLU A 270 38.23 6.39 41.98
C GLU A 270 37.09 5.39 42.12
#